data_AF-A0A101X7P8-F1
#
_entry.id   AF-A0A101X7P8-F1
#
_cell.length_a   1.000
_cell.length_b   1.000
_cell.length_c   1.000
_cell.angle_alpha   90.00
_cell.angle_beta   90.00
_cell.angle_gamma   90.00
#
_symmetry.space_group_name_H-M   'P 1'
#
loop_
_entity.id
_entity.type
_entity.pdbx_description
1 polymer ?
#
loop_
_entity_poly.entity_id
_entity_poly.type
_entity_poly.pdbx_seq_one_letter_code
_entity_poly.pdbx_strand_id
1 'polypeptide(L)' 'MPFLLNTGTGQVRCTYCGRVISGQPIVVKTCCINRPWVFCSEECYNRFLRQWLRNQEAHRSKGVLRKDIL' A
#
# COMPACT_ATOMS: atom_id res chain seq x y z
N MET A 1 -2.31 15.86 10.01
CA MET A 1 -2.05 15.43 11.41
C MET A 1 -1.20 14.17 11.33
N PRO A 2 0.05 14.13 11.84
CA PRO A 2 0.87 12.92 11.79
C PRO A 2 0.51 11.98 12.94
N PHE A 3 0.23 10.73 12.64
CA PHE A 3 -0.08 9.69 13.62
C PHE A 3 1.23 9.01 14.03
N LEU A 4 1.61 9.09 15.30
CA LEU A 4 2.72 8.32 15.86
C LEU A 4 2.23 6.88 16.09
N LEU A 5 2.74 5.92 15.32
CA LEU A 5 2.54 4.50 15.60
C LEU A 5 3.28 4.15 16.91
N ASN A 6 2.55 3.69 17.91
CA ASN A 6 3.13 3.13 19.14
C ASN A 6 3.77 1.77 18.81
N THR A 7 5.08 1.75 18.57
CA THR A 7 5.87 0.57 18.17
C THR A 7 6.30 -0.28 19.36
N GLY A 8 5.41 -0.49 20.33
CA GLY A 8 5.59 -1.51 21.35
C GLY A 8 5.49 -2.90 20.71
N THR A 9 6.64 -3.55 20.49
CA THR A 9 6.86 -4.97 20.13
C THR A 9 6.85 -5.41 18.64
N GLY A 10 6.69 -4.52 17.67
CA GLY A 10 6.70 -4.90 16.24
C GLY A 10 7.71 -4.12 15.41
N GLN A 11 8.78 -4.78 14.95
CA GLN A 11 9.63 -4.21 13.89
C GLN A 11 8.77 -3.88 12.67
N VAL A 12 8.65 -2.59 12.33
CA VAL A 12 7.88 -2.14 11.18
C VAL A 12 8.64 -2.52 9.91
N ARG A 13 8.00 -3.28 9.03
CA ARG A 13 8.59 -3.71 7.76
C ARG A 13 8.04 -2.93 6.59
N CYS A 14 8.90 -2.60 5.64
CA CYS A 14 8.49 -2.02 4.37
C CYS A 14 7.54 -2.97 3.66
N THR A 15 6.39 -2.47 3.25
CA THR A 15 5.36 -3.28 2.59
C THR A 15 5.78 -3.68 1.17
N TYR A 16 6.68 -2.91 0.55
CA TYR A 16 7.18 -3.22 -0.80
C TYR A 16 8.36 -4.21 -0.77
N CYS A 17 9.40 -3.95 0.02
CA CYS A 17 10.64 -4.75 0.00
C CYS A 17 10.84 -5.68 1.21
N GLY A 18 9.95 -5.63 2.21
CA GLY A 18 10.01 -6.50 3.39
C GLY A 18 11.10 -6.16 4.42
N ARG A 19 12.01 -5.24 4.13
CA ARG A 19 13.09 -4.82 5.04
C ARG A 19 12.54 -4.17 6.30
N VAL A 20 13.21 -4.40 7.42
CA VAL A 20 12.94 -3.70 8.69
C VAL A 20 13.30 -2.22 8.52
N ILE A 21 12.39 -1.35 8.94
CA ILE A 21 12.56 0.09 8.88
C ILE A 21 13.22 0.55 10.18
N SER A 22 14.46 1.03 10.06
CA SER A 22 15.25 1.55 11.20
C SER A 22 15.10 3.07 11.39
N GLY A 23 14.46 3.77 10.44
CA GLY A 23 14.29 5.23 10.43
C GLY A 23 12.83 5.66 10.43
N GLN A 24 12.56 6.93 10.09
CA GLN A 24 11.18 7.41 9.95
C GLN A 24 10.50 6.75 8.73
N PRO A 25 9.40 6.00 8.92
CA PRO A 25 8.70 5.36 7.83
C PRO A 25 7.86 6.35 7.03
N ILE A 26 7.75 6.12 5.72
CA ILE A 26 6.75 6.79 4.89
C ILE A 26 5.44 6.01 5.03
N VAL A 27 4.44 6.61 5.66
CA VAL A 27 3.13 5.98 5.90
C VAL A 27 2.08 6.61 4.98
N VAL A 28 1.44 5.78 4.15
CA VAL A 28 0.45 6.22 3.17
C VAL A 28 -0.85 5.44 3.35
N LYS A 29 -1.97 6.15 3.47
CA LYS A 29 -3.30 5.55 3.47
C LYS A 29 -3.92 5.74 2.10
N THR A 30 -4.32 4.66 1.43
CA THR A 30 -5.08 4.73 0.18
C THR A 30 -6.58 4.76 0.49
N CYS A 31 -7.38 5.37 -0.38
CA CYS A 31 -8.84 5.52 -0.17
C CYS A 31 -9.58 4.17 -0.12
N CYS A 32 -9.07 3.14 -0.79
CA CYS A 32 -9.75 1.86 -0.94
C CYS A 32 -9.30 0.79 0.07
N ILE A 33 -8.30 1.06 0.91
CA ILE A 33 -7.76 0.07 1.87
C ILE A 33 -7.62 0.70 3.25
N ASN A 34 -8.24 0.07 4.24
CA ASN A 34 -8.22 0.52 5.64
C ASN A 34 -6.86 0.33 6.33
N ARG A 35 -5.97 -0.49 5.75
CA ARG A 35 -4.61 -0.72 6.26
C ARG A 35 -3.61 0.28 5.66
N PRO A 36 -2.84 1.01 6.49
CA PRO A 36 -1.81 1.91 5.99
C PRO A 36 -0.66 1.11 5.36
N TRP A 37 -0.15 1.63 4.24
CA TRP A 37 1.04 1.14 3.57
C TRP A 37 2.25 1.83 4.18
N VAL A 38 3.34 1.08 4.39
CA VAL A 38 4.54 1.59 5.03
C VAL A 38 5.75 1.35 4.15
N PHE A 39 6.58 2.36 3.92
CA PHE A 39 7.76 2.27 3.06
C PHE A 39 9.03 2.74 3.76
N CYS A 40 10.15 2.08 3.43
CA CYS A 40 11.47 2.43 3.95
C CYS A 40 12.16 3.57 3.17
N SER A 41 11.70 3.86 1.94
CA SER A 41 12.29 4.88 1.07
C SER A 41 11.29 5.38 0.03
N GLU A 42 11.54 6.57 -0.52
CA GLU A 42 10.76 7.14 -1.63
C GLU A 42 10.78 6.24 -2.87
N GLU A 43 11.89 5.55 -3.12
CA GLU A 43 11.98 4.62 -4.26
C GLU A 43 10.97 3.47 -4.13
N CYS A 44 10.86 2.86 -2.94
CA CYS A 44 9.87 1.81 -2.66
C CYS A 44 8.45 2.32 -2.81
N TYR A 45 8.19 3.54 -2.33
CA TYR A 45 6.90 4.19 -2.48
C TYR A 45 6.55 4.44 -3.96
N ASN A 46 7.47 5.00 -4.75
CA ASN A 46 7.24 5.31 -6.16
C ASN A 46 7.00 4.04 -7.00
N ARG A 47 7.73 2.96 -6.75
CA ARG A 47 7.50 1.67 -7.42
C ARG A 47 6.14 1.09 -7.05
N PHE A 48 5.81 1.09 -5.76
CA PHE A 48 4.49 0.67 -5.28
C PHE A 48 3.38 1.49 -5.93
N LEU A 49 3.50 2.81 -5.97
CA LEU A 49 2.48 3.71 -6.51
C LEU A 49 2.21 3.43 -8.00
N ARG A 50 3.26 3.25 -8.81
CA ARG A 50 3.12 2.90 -10.24
C ARG A 50 2.42 1.56 -10.44
N GLN A 51 2.74 0.56 -9.61
CA GLN A 51 2.09 -0.75 -9.68
C GLN A 51 0.64 -0.68 -9.19
N TRP A 52 0.41 0.04 -8.10
CA TRP A 52 -0.90 0.25 -7.50
C TRP A 52 -1.86 0.92 -8.48
N LEU A 53 -1.44 2.03 -9.12
CA LEU A 53 -2.25 2.74 -10.11
C LEU A 53 -2.60 1.86 -11.31
N ARG A 54 -1.65 1.05 -11.82
CA ARG A 54 -1.91 0.10 -12.91
C ARG A 54 -2.94 -0.95 -12.51
N ASN A 55 -2.89 -1.45 -11.29
CA ASN A 55 -3.86 -2.41 -10.80
C ASN A 55 -5.25 -1.77 -10.64
N GLN A 56 -5.33 -0.53 -10.15
CA GLN A 56 -6.60 0.20 -10.05
C GLN A 56 -7.24 0.44 -11.42
N GLU A 57 -6.44 0.78 -12.43
CA GLU A 57 -6.94 0.94 -13.80
C GLU A 57 -7.47 -0.41 -14.37
N ALA A 58 -6.76 -1.51 -14.11
CA ALA A 58 -7.20 -2.85 -14.50
C ALA A 58 -8.50 -3.29 -13.78
N HIS A 59 -8.78 -2.80 -12.58
CA HIS A 59 -10.06 -3.03 -11.90
C HIS A 59 -11.18 -2.17 -12.49
N ARG A 60 -10.87 -1.01 -13.07
CA ARG A 60 -11.83 -0.12 -13.74
C ARG A 60 -12.40 -0.73 -15.03
N SER A 61 -11.61 -1.53 -15.74
CA SER A 61 -12.02 -2.22 -16.97
C SER A 61 -12.82 -3.51 -16.75
N LYS A 62 -12.91 -4.02 -15.52
CA LYS A 62 -13.75 -5.18 -15.15
C LYS A 62 -15.21 -4.80 -14.82
N GLY A 63 -15.69 -3.68 -15.35
CA GLY A 63 -17.09 -3.24 -15.27
C GLY A 63 -18.10 -4.05 -16.09
N VAL A 64 -17.76 -5.27 -16.54
CA VAL A 64 -18.74 -6.22 -17.07
C VAL A 64 -18.81 -7.40 -16.10
N LEU A 65 -19.72 -7.30 -15.14
CA LEU A 65 -20.31 -8.49 -14.53
C LEU A 65 -20.96 -9.28 -15.67
N ARG A 66 -20.30 -10.33 -16.17
CA ARG A 66 -20.98 -11.31 -17.02
C ARG A 66 -22.03 -11.99 -16.16
N LYS A 67 -23.29 -11.65 -16.40
CA LYS A 67 -24.45 -12.07 -15.62
C LYS A 67 -25.06 -13.38 -16.13
N ASP A 68 -24.32 -14.18 -16.90
CA ASP A 68 -24.89 -15.31 -17.66
C ASP A 68 -24.08 -16.61 -17.58
N ILE A 69 -23.51 -16.94 -16.41
CA ILE A 69 -23.12 -18.32 -16.09
C ILE A 69 -23.70 -18.64 -14.71
N LEU A 70 -24.88 -19.23 -14.72
CA LEU A 70 -25.54 -19.96 -13.65
C LEU A 70 -26.16 -21.21 -14.27
#